data_AF-Q3BS44-F1
#
_entry.id   AF-Q3BS44-F1
#
_cell.length_a   1.000
_cell.length_b   1.000
_cell.length_c   1.000
_cell.angle_alpha   90.00
_cell.angle_beta   90.00
_cell.angle_gamma   90.00
#
_symmetry.space_group_name_H-M   'P 1'
#
loop_
_entity.id
_entity.type
_entity.pdbx_description
1 polymer ?
#
loop_
_entity_poly.entity_id
_entity_poly.type
_entity_poly.pdbx_seq_one_letter_code
_entity_poly.pdbx_strand_id
1 'polypeptide(L)'
;METTTANQPKAGEFFILEAGTINGPVNGVVFENVKNLLSPPRLILRPEGGGFPPLRETPRLVYHPSKGPPPKDLEPGFSGYWLVSERLFQVMTSVDPTAFAFAEVDYRLADGAKGPPYFLCDVIQEIDALDEEASKLFIDTTEYFVNGKFYDLTGGASVTFDRVRLGPAHVFKTPYTIEVFCDRVFRDAVDAAGIETETDADGLWFIDASDA
;
A
#
# COMPACT_ATOMS: atom_id res chain seq x y z
N MET A 1 -22.63 -17.94 -29.93
CA MET A 1 -21.31 -18.00 -29.27
C MET A 1 -20.68 -16.64 -29.52
N GLU A 2 -20.89 -15.71 -28.60
CA GLU A 2 -20.18 -14.44 -28.62
C GLU A 2 -18.75 -14.75 -28.16
N THR A 3 -17.80 -14.52 -29.05
CA THR A 3 -16.38 -14.50 -28.72
C THR A 3 -16.15 -13.40 -27.71
N THR A 4 -16.02 -13.76 -26.44
CA THR A 4 -15.53 -12.89 -25.37
C THR A 4 -14.24 -12.27 -25.88
N THR A 5 -14.25 -10.96 -26.11
CA THR A 5 -13.04 -10.22 -26.45
C THR A 5 -12.05 -10.50 -25.32
N ALA A 6 -10.88 -11.03 -25.64
CA ALA A 6 -9.86 -11.36 -24.64
C ALA A 6 -9.66 -10.13 -23.75
N ASN A 7 -9.85 -10.28 -22.43
CA ASN A 7 -9.31 -9.30 -21.50
C ASN A 7 -7.82 -9.21 -21.82
N GLN A 8 -7.33 -8.02 -22.10
CA GLN A 8 -5.91 -7.76 -22.29
C GLN A 8 -5.55 -6.62 -21.33
N PRO A 9 -4.29 -6.54 -20.85
CA PRO A 9 -3.82 -5.39 -20.12
C PRO A 9 -4.09 -4.10 -20.90
N LYS A 10 -4.64 -3.09 -20.23
CA LYS A 10 -4.93 -1.79 -20.84
C LYS A 10 -4.23 -0.69 -20.05
N ALA A 11 -3.52 0.16 -20.79
CA ALA A 11 -2.80 1.30 -20.23
C ALA A 11 -3.73 2.19 -19.37
N GLY A 12 -3.26 2.43 -18.16
CA GLY A 12 -3.85 3.20 -17.08
C GLY A 12 -5.12 2.61 -16.48
N GLU A 13 -5.49 1.37 -16.80
CA GLU A 13 -6.67 0.75 -16.18
C GLU A 13 -6.42 0.43 -14.72
N PHE A 14 -5.27 -0.19 -14.44
CA PHE A 14 -4.80 -0.57 -13.13
C PHE A 14 -3.35 -0.11 -12.94
N PHE A 15 -2.97 0.07 -11.68
CA PHE A 15 -1.65 0.53 -11.28
C PHE A 15 -1.16 -0.28 -10.09
N ILE A 16 0.15 -0.54 -10.05
CA ILE A 16 0.84 -0.93 -8.82
C ILE A 16 1.02 0.35 -7.99
N LEU A 17 0.55 0.32 -6.75
CA LEU A 17 0.68 1.40 -5.77
C LEU A 17 1.87 1.11 -4.85
N GLU A 18 2.95 1.88 -5.00
CA GLU A 18 4.12 1.77 -4.14
C GLU A 18 4.26 2.96 -3.19
N ALA A 19 4.81 2.69 -2.01
CA ALA A 19 5.08 3.68 -0.97
C ALA A 19 6.55 4.08 -0.93
N GLY A 20 6.80 5.39 -0.81
CA GLY A 20 8.10 5.99 -0.54
C GLY A 20 8.86 6.48 -1.77
N THR A 21 10.10 6.91 -1.51
CA THR A 21 11.02 7.37 -2.55
C THR A 21 11.88 6.22 -3.06
N ILE A 22 11.94 6.04 -4.38
CA ILE A 22 12.89 5.12 -5.03
C ILE A 22 14.34 5.59 -4.76
N ASN A 23 14.55 6.90 -4.68
CA ASN A 23 15.84 7.53 -4.37
C ASN A 23 15.65 8.70 -3.41
N GLY A 24 16.30 8.67 -2.24
CA GLY A 24 16.22 9.79 -1.30
C GLY A 24 16.63 9.40 0.13
N PRO A 25 16.81 10.39 1.02
CA PRO A 25 17.02 10.10 2.44
C PRO A 25 15.75 9.48 3.04
N VAL A 26 15.94 8.45 3.86
CA VAL A 26 14.86 7.86 4.68
C VAL A 26 14.19 8.96 5.51
N ASN A 27 12.86 8.92 5.64
CA ASN A 27 12.13 9.90 6.44
C ASN A 27 12.66 9.95 7.88
N GLY A 28 12.61 11.13 8.48
CA GLY A 28 13.15 11.39 9.81
C GLY A 28 12.25 10.95 10.96
N VAL A 29 11.19 10.18 10.71
CA VAL A 29 10.23 9.78 11.75
C VAL A 29 10.67 8.48 12.40
N VAL A 30 10.69 8.47 13.73
CA VAL A 30 11.03 7.29 14.54
C VAL A 30 9.79 6.78 15.26
N PHE A 31 9.58 5.46 15.18
CA PHE A 31 8.52 4.76 15.88
C PHE A 31 8.98 4.35 17.29
N GLU A 32 8.79 5.24 18.27
CA GLU A 32 9.45 5.14 19.58
C GLU A 32 8.94 4.00 20.47
N ASN A 33 7.62 3.78 20.54
CA ASN A 33 7.01 2.83 21.46
C ASN A 33 6.61 1.50 20.82
N VAL A 34 7.12 1.18 19.62
CA VAL A 34 6.75 -0.05 18.87
C VAL A 34 6.85 -1.33 19.72
N LYS A 35 7.86 -1.43 20.59
CA LYS A 35 8.07 -2.59 21.47
C LYS A 35 7.02 -2.73 22.58
N ASN A 36 6.33 -1.64 22.92
CA ASN A 36 5.32 -1.61 23.98
C ASN A 36 3.91 -1.86 23.46
N LEU A 37 3.71 -1.75 22.13
CA LEU A 37 2.40 -1.92 21.51
C LEU A 37 1.87 -3.35 21.58
N LEU A 38 2.76 -4.34 21.57
CA LEU A 38 2.40 -5.74 21.55
C LEU A 38 2.18 -6.32 22.95
N SER A 39 1.19 -7.21 23.03
CA SER A 39 1.09 -8.18 24.11
C SER A 39 1.89 -9.43 23.74
N PRO A 40 2.74 -9.95 24.66
CA PRO A 40 3.37 -11.26 24.47
C PRO A 40 2.33 -12.34 24.10
N PRO A 41 2.68 -13.33 23.25
CA PRO A 41 4.02 -13.64 22.74
C PRO A 41 4.36 -13.01 21.37
N ARG A 42 3.62 -11.99 20.91
CA ARG A 42 3.84 -11.43 19.57
C ARG A 42 5.18 -10.70 19.45
N LEU A 43 5.91 -10.99 18.37
CA LEU A 43 7.20 -10.35 18.03
C LEU A 43 7.08 -9.31 16.91
N ILE A 44 6.06 -9.44 16.05
CA ILE A 44 5.81 -8.57 14.89
C ILE A 44 4.51 -7.81 15.13
N LEU A 45 4.52 -6.50 14.84
CA LEU A 45 3.37 -5.64 15.09
C LEU A 45 2.22 -5.95 14.12
N ARG A 46 2.52 -6.03 12.83
CA ARG A 46 1.56 -6.43 11.81
C ARG A 46 1.28 -7.94 11.89
N PRO A 47 0.01 -8.37 12.04
CA PRO A 47 -0.37 -9.78 11.95
C PRO A 47 -0.12 -10.33 10.53
N GLU A 48 0.09 -11.64 10.41
CA GLU A 48 0.27 -12.29 9.10
C GLU A 48 -0.92 -12.07 8.16
N GLY A 49 -2.15 -12.19 8.68
CA GLY A 49 -3.38 -11.89 7.93
C GLY A 49 -3.70 -10.40 7.73
N GLY A 50 -2.78 -9.51 8.09
CA GLY A 50 -2.96 -8.07 8.01
C GLY A 50 -3.86 -7.48 9.11
N GLY A 51 -4.16 -6.19 8.95
CA GLY A 51 -4.89 -5.37 9.90
C GLY A 51 -4.07 -5.03 11.15
N PHE A 52 -4.76 -4.56 12.19
CA PHE A 52 -4.12 -4.17 13.46
C PHE A 52 -4.50 -5.13 14.57
N PRO A 53 -3.55 -5.63 15.37
CA PRO A 53 -3.89 -6.28 16.62
C PRO A 53 -4.41 -5.25 17.63
N PRO A 54 -5.02 -5.69 18.75
CA PRO A 54 -5.23 -4.81 19.88
C PRO A 54 -3.89 -4.20 20.34
N LEU A 55 -3.78 -2.88 20.24
CA LEU A 55 -2.60 -2.12 20.65
C LEU A 55 -2.72 -1.74 22.13
N ARG A 56 -1.66 -1.94 22.91
CA ARG A 56 -1.66 -1.64 24.35
C ARG A 56 -1.59 -0.15 24.66
N GLU A 57 -1.04 0.62 23.73
CA GLU A 57 -0.85 2.06 23.79
C GLU A 57 -1.12 2.65 22.39
N THR A 58 -1.32 3.96 22.31
CA THR A 58 -1.32 4.65 21.02
C THR A 58 0.10 4.59 20.41
N PRO A 59 0.26 4.24 19.13
CA PRO A 59 1.52 4.39 18.40
C PRO A 59 2.11 5.79 18.54
N ARG A 60 3.38 5.89 18.95
CA ARG A 60 4.10 7.15 19.14
C ARG A 60 5.14 7.32 18.03
N LEU A 61 4.93 8.33 17.19
CA LEU A 61 5.82 8.66 16.07
C LEU A 61 6.44 10.03 16.31
N VAL A 62 7.77 10.12 16.25
CA VAL A 62 8.48 11.38 16.57
C VAL A 62 9.41 11.76 15.42
N TYR A 63 9.28 12.99 14.96
CA TYR A 63 10.15 13.54 13.93
C TYR A 63 11.48 14.00 14.49
N HIS A 64 12.57 13.48 13.91
CA HIS A 64 13.94 13.88 14.21
C HIS A 64 14.60 14.44 12.94
N PRO A 65 14.81 15.77 12.84
CA PRO A 65 15.47 16.40 11.70
C PRO A 65 16.88 15.86 11.41
N SER A 66 17.56 15.32 12.43
CA SER A 66 18.87 14.69 12.29
C SER A 66 18.83 13.30 11.66
N LYS A 67 17.64 12.71 11.50
CA LYS A 67 17.42 11.39 10.90
C LYS A 67 16.95 11.47 9.45
N GLY A 68 16.33 12.58 9.04
CA GLY A 68 15.82 12.74 7.69
C GLY A 68 14.82 13.91 7.56
N PRO A 69 14.21 14.04 6.37
CA PRO A 69 13.13 15.01 6.12
C PRO A 69 11.86 14.65 6.90
N PRO A 70 10.89 15.56 6.99
CA PRO A 70 9.53 15.24 7.46
C PRO A 70 8.90 14.12 6.62
N PRO A 71 7.91 13.39 7.16
CA PRO A 71 7.19 12.37 6.40
C PRO A 71 6.40 13.01 5.25
N LYS A 72 6.29 12.31 4.13
CA LYS A 72 5.42 12.65 3.00
C LYS A 72 3.98 12.16 3.24
N ASP A 73 3.16 12.02 2.18
CA ASP A 73 1.78 11.54 2.30
C ASP A 73 1.67 10.03 2.43
N LEU A 74 2.60 9.30 1.81
CA LEU A 74 2.72 7.86 1.96
C LEU A 74 4.17 7.49 2.25
N GLU A 75 4.40 6.88 3.40
CA GLU A 75 5.74 6.50 3.86
C GLU A 75 5.78 5.02 4.26
N PRO A 76 6.73 4.23 3.74
CA PRO A 76 6.88 2.83 4.12
C PRO A 76 7.65 2.67 5.44
N GLY A 77 7.78 1.43 5.89
CA GLY A 77 8.78 1.06 6.91
C GLY A 77 8.32 1.17 8.37
N PHE A 78 7.02 1.35 8.64
CA PHE A 78 6.50 1.46 10.01
C PHE A 78 6.05 0.11 10.57
N SER A 79 6.99 -0.84 10.67
CA SER A 79 6.75 -2.19 11.21
C SER A 79 5.70 -3.01 10.46
N GLY A 80 5.79 -2.96 9.12
CA GLY A 80 4.85 -3.63 8.21
C GLY A 80 3.66 -2.76 7.78
N TYR A 81 3.54 -1.54 8.33
CA TYR A 81 2.50 -0.59 7.93
C TYR A 81 3.09 0.56 7.11
N TRP A 82 2.20 1.21 6.36
CA TRP A 82 2.43 2.55 5.83
C TRP A 82 2.08 3.60 6.87
N LEU A 83 2.74 4.75 6.79
CA LEU A 83 2.33 5.98 7.46
C LEU A 83 1.66 6.88 6.42
N VAL A 84 0.41 7.28 6.67
CA VAL A 84 -0.41 8.06 5.73
C VAL A 84 -0.78 9.41 6.32
N SER A 85 -0.69 10.47 5.52
CA SER A 85 -1.17 11.80 5.91
C SER A 85 -2.70 11.84 6.01
N GLU A 86 -3.22 12.89 6.63
CA GLU A 86 -4.66 13.13 6.70
C GLU A 86 -5.31 13.24 5.31
N ARG A 87 -4.70 13.95 4.34
CA ARG A 87 -5.31 14.11 3.02
C ARG A 87 -5.41 12.79 2.26
N LEU A 88 -4.37 11.95 2.33
CA LEU A 88 -4.41 10.63 1.72
C LEU A 88 -5.39 9.70 2.42
N PHE A 89 -5.46 9.75 3.76
CA PHE A 89 -6.45 9.02 4.55
C PHE A 89 -7.90 9.32 4.12
N GLN A 90 -8.23 10.60 3.86
CA GLN A 90 -9.57 10.98 3.37
C GLN A 90 -9.87 10.40 1.98
N VAL A 91 -8.88 10.36 1.07
CA VAL A 91 -9.03 9.71 -0.23
C VAL A 91 -9.27 8.20 -0.05
N MET A 92 -8.41 7.53 0.71
CA MET A 92 -8.50 6.09 0.95
C MET A 92 -9.85 5.67 1.53
N THR A 93 -10.33 6.39 2.53
CA THR A 93 -11.62 6.09 3.19
C THR A 93 -12.84 6.48 2.38
N SER A 94 -12.73 7.44 1.46
CA SER A 94 -13.85 7.84 0.59
C SER A 94 -13.99 6.96 -0.65
N VAL A 95 -12.88 6.53 -1.24
CA VAL A 95 -12.86 5.72 -2.47
C VAL A 95 -13.07 4.24 -2.16
N ASP A 96 -12.33 3.68 -1.21
CA ASP A 96 -12.43 2.27 -0.86
C ASP A 96 -12.28 2.03 0.65
N PRO A 97 -13.33 2.32 1.44
CA PRO A 97 -13.28 2.13 2.89
C PRO A 97 -13.07 0.69 3.33
N THR A 98 -13.22 -0.29 2.42
CA THR A 98 -13.07 -1.71 2.73
C THR A 98 -11.66 -2.24 2.45
N ALA A 99 -10.87 -1.51 1.66
CA ALA A 99 -9.51 -1.87 1.32
C ALA A 99 -8.52 -1.74 2.46
N PHE A 100 -8.78 -0.83 3.40
CA PHE A 100 -7.80 -0.37 4.37
C PHE A 100 -8.21 -0.61 5.82
N ALA A 101 -7.23 -0.87 6.67
CA ALA A 101 -7.33 -0.70 8.10
C ALA A 101 -6.43 0.46 8.53
N PHE A 102 -6.85 1.21 9.55
CA PHE A 102 -6.10 2.34 10.08
C PHE A 102 -5.95 2.29 11.60
N ALA A 103 -4.85 2.86 12.10
CA ALA A 103 -4.68 3.19 13.50
C ALA A 103 -4.20 4.64 13.67
N GLU A 104 -4.84 5.37 14.59
CA GLU A 104 -4.38 6.70 14.98
C GLU A 104 -2.98 6.65 15.59
N VAL A 105 -2.21 7.71 15.35
CA VAL A 105 -0.86 7.86 15.92
C VAL A 105 -0.76 9.16 16.70
N ASP A 106 0.08 9.14 17.72
CA ASP A 106 0.54 10.33 18.41
C ASP A 106 1.80 10.85 17.73
N TYR A 107 1.63 11.63 16.66
CA TYR A 107 2.75 12.24 15.92
C TYR A 107 3.27 13.51 16.61
N ARG A 108 4.59 13.57 16.83
CA ARG A 108 5.26 14.71 17.46
C ARG A 108 6.39 15.29 16.61
N LEU A 109 6.49 16.60 16.66
CA LEU A 109 7.61 17.36 16.09
C LEU A 109 8.83 17.29 17.01
N ALA A 110 9.97 17.75 16.51
CA ALA A 110 11.26 17.69 17.19
C ALA A 110 11.30 18.42 18.55
N ASP A 111 10.45 19.42 18.73
CA ASP A 111 10.27 20.19 19.96
C ASP A 111 9.27 19.56 20.94
N GLY A 112 8.68 18.42 20.58
CA GLY A 112 7.66 17.71 21.35
C GLY A 112 6.23 18.22 21.12
N ALA A 113 6.02 19.25 20.31
CA ALA A 113 4.69 19.70 19.93
C ALA A 113 3.95 18.61 19.14
N LYS A 114 2.61 18.65 19.17
CA LYS A 114 1.79 17.75 18.34
C LYS A 114 1.94 18.16 16.87
N GLY A 115 2.27 17.19 16.02
CA GLY A 115 2.32 17.40 14.58
C GLY A 115 0.93 17.33 13.93
N PRO A 116 0.84 17.52 12.60
CA PRO A 116 -0.37 17.25 11.83
C PRO A 116 -0.85 15.80 11.98
N PRO A 117 -2.12 15.50 11.70
CA PRO A 117 -2.63 14.13 11.80
C PRO A 117 -1.99 13.21 10.76
N TYR A 118 -1.63 12.02 11.23
CA TYR A 118 -1.10 10.91 10.46
C TYR A 118 -1.71 9.61 10.99
N PHE A 119 -1.71 8.57 10.18
CA PHE A 119 -2.28 7.27 10.54
C PHE A 119 -1.33 6.15 10.11
N LEU A 120 -1.26 5.07 10.90
CA LEU A 120 -0.74 3.82 10.35
C LEU A 120 -1.82 3.20 9.47
N CYS A 121 -1.41 2.63 8.35
CA CYS A 121 -2.29 2.02 7.34
C CYS A 121 -1.81 0.62 6.97
N ASP A 122 -2.76 -0.30 6.83
CA ASP A 122 -2.55 -1.59 6.17
C ASP A 122 -3.59 -1.77 5.06
N VAL A 123 -3.18 -2.39 3.96
CA VAL A 123 -4.10 -2.85 2.92
C VAL A 123 -4.54 -4.26 3.30
N ILE A 124 -5.83 -4.43 3.59
CA ILE A 124 -6.41 -5.66 4.13
C ILE A 124 -7.29 -6.40 3.13
N GLN A 125 -7.71 -5.74 2.05
CA GLN A 125 -8.50 -6.39 1.01
C GLN A 125 -7.58 -7.21 0.11
N GLU A 126 -7.81 -8.51 0.09
CA GLU A 126 -7.10 -9.48 -0.75
C GLU A 126 -8.11 -10.17 -1.67
N ILE A 127 -7.88 -10.08 -2.98
CA ILE A 127 -8.78 -10.59 -4.01
C ILE A 127 -7.96 -11.33 -5.06
N ASP A 128 -8.26 -12.61 -5.28
CA ASP A 128 -7.70 -13.40 -6.37
C ASP A 128 -8.43 -13.12 -7.69
N ALA A 129 -8.10 -11.98 -8.29
CA ALA A 129 -8.71 -11.49 -9.53
C ALA A 129 -7.75 -11.36 -10.70
N LEU A 130 -6.46 -11.70 -10.57
CA LEU A 130 -5.52 -11.62 -11.69
C LEU A 130 -5.90 -12.65 -12.75
N ASP A 131 -6.03 -12.22 -14.00
CA ASP A 131 -6.33 -13.09 -15.13
C ASP A 131 -5.01 -13.63 -15.72
N GLU A 132 -4.59 -14.82 -15.29
CA GLU A 132 -3.32 -15.42 -15.70
C GLU A 132 -3.25 -15.73 -17.21
N GLU A 133 -4.39 -16.00 -17.86
CA GLU A 133 -4.41 -16.30 -19.30
C GLU A 133 -4.23 -15.04 -20.15
N ALA A 134 -4.78 -13.93 -19.66
CA ALA A 134 -4.69 -12.63 -20.31
C ALA A 134 -3.41 -11.84 -19.98
N SER A 135 -2.76 -12.18 -18.87
CA SER A 135 -1.61 -11.44 -18.36
C SER A 135 -0.28 -12.03 -18.85
N LYS A 136 0.73 -11.16 -18.94
CA LYS A 136 2.13 -11.54 -19.14
C LYS A 136 2.87 -11.35 -17.83
N LEU A 137 3.16 -12.43 -17.12
CA LEU A 137 3.94 -12.41 -15.87
C LEU A 137 4.80 -13.66 -15.74
N PHE A 138 5.80 -13.62 -14.87
CA PHE A 138 6.52 -14.81 -14.46
C PHE A 138 5.86 -15.39 -13.21
N ILE A 139 5.52 -16.68 -13.27
CA ILE A 139 4.93 -17.42 -12.15
C ILE A 139 6.01 -18.34 -11.60
N ASP A 140 6.52 -18.02 -10.42
CA ASP A 140 7.48 -18.86 -9.71
C ASP A 140 6.74 -19.92 -8.90
N THR A 141 7.10 -21.18 -9.11
CA THR A 141 6.63 -22.33 -8.34
C THR A 141 7.78 -23.20 -7.85
N THR A 142 9.01 -22.68 -7.88
CA THR A 142 10.23 -23.44 -7.59
C THR A 142 10.54 -23.51 -6.09
N GLU A 143 10.06 -22.55 -5.32
CA GLU A 143 10.17 -22.50 -3.85
C GLU A 143 8.86 -22.85 -3.14
N TYR A 144 8.93 -23.01 -1.81
CA TYR A 144 7.74 -23.17 -0.97
C TYR A 144 7.09 -21.80 -0.71
N PHE A 145 6.17 -21.42 -1.59
CA PHE A 145 5.32 -20.26 -1.39
C PHE A 145 4.07 -20.64 -0.59
N VAL A 146 3.60 -19.74 0.28
CA VAL A 146 2.44 -19.97 1.18
C VAL A 146 1.21 -20.47 0.40
N ASN A 147 0.98 -19.92 -0.79
CA ASN A 147 -0.13 -20.29 -1.67
C ASN A 147 0.31 -21.09 -2.90
N GLY A 148 1.51 -21.68 -2.87
CA GLY A 148 2.05 -22.58 -3.89
C GLY A 148 2.66 -21.91 -5.13
N LYS A 149 2.50 -20.59 -5.28
CA LYS A 149 3.12 -19.79 -6.35
C LYS A 149 3.39 -18.35 -5.92
N PHE A 150 4.22 -17.65 -6.69
CA PHE A 150 4.46 -16.22 -6.59
C PHE A 150 4.42 -15.56 -7.97
N TYR A 151 3.81 -14.39 -8.07
CA TYR A 151 3.80 -13.55 -9.27
C TYR A 151 4.97 -12.58 -9.21
N ASP A 152 5.98 -12.83 -10.03
CA ASP A 152 7.06 -11.89 -10.28
C ASP A 152 6.63 -10.92 -11.38
N LEU A 153 6.48 -9.66 -10.98
CA LEU A 153 6.06 -8.56 -11.84
C LEU A 153 7.25 -7.80 -12.42
N THR A 154 8.48 -8.23 -12.13
CA THR A 154 9.68 -7.58 -12.66
C THR A 154 9.92 -7.98 -14.12
N GLY A 155 10.54 -7.09 -14.89
CA GLY A 155 11.05 -7.42 -16.22
C GLY A 155 10.04 -7.31 -17.37
N GLY A 156 9.09 -6.38 -17.30
CA GLY A 156 8.12 -6.10 -18.37
C GLY A 156 6.88 -6.98 -18.26
N ALA A 157 6.38 -7.15 -17.03
CA ALA A 157 5.11 -7.78 -16.77
C ALA A 157 3.96 -6.85 -17.22
N SER A 158 2.83 -7.44 -17.57
CA SER A 158 1.65 -6.71 -18.02
C SER A 158 0.44 -7.49 -17.56
N VAL A 159 -0.25 -6.97 -16.56
CA VAL A 159 -1.32 -7.70 -15.87
C VAL A 159 -2.67 -7.08 -16.13
N THR A 160 -3.70 -7.93 -16.09
CA THR A 160 -5.09 -7.51 -16.13
C THR A 160 -5.89 -8.30 -15.11
N PHE A 161 -7.03 -7.76 -14.72
CA PHE A 161 -7.85 -8.30 -13.65
C PHE A 161 -9.27 -8.60 -14.14
N ASP A 162 -9.82 -9.70 -13.65
CA ASP A 162 -11.21 -10.07 -13.81
C ASP A 162 -12.10 -9.10 -13.00
N ARG A 163 -12.73 -8.17 -13.71
CA ARG A 163 -13.65 -7.17 -13.14
C ARG A 163 -14.84 -7.80 -12.42
N VAL A 164 -15.28 -8.99 -12.81
CA VAL A 164 -16.39 -9.67 -12.13
C VAL A 164 -15.94 -10.13 -10.74
N ARG A 165 -14.69 -10.61 -10.61
CA ARG A 165 -14.11 -11.00 -9.32
C ARG A 165 -13.76 -9.80 -8.44
N LEU A 166 -13.25 -8.72 -9.03
CA LEU A 166 -12.98 -7.47 -8.29
C LEU A 166 -14.25 -6.82 -7.74
N GLY A 167 -15.35 -6.88 -8.49
CA GLY A 167 -16.59 -6.22 -8.10
C GLY A 167 -16.37 -4.71 -7.93
N PRO A 168 -16.74 -4.10 -6.79
CA PRO A 168 -16.57 -2.66 -6.55
C PRO A 168 -15.21 -2.27 -5.96
N ALA A 169 -14.26 -3.20 -5.83
CA ALA A 169 -12.95 -2.94 -5.26
C ALA A 169 -12.15 -1.95 -6.14
N HIS A 170 -11.56 -0.94 -5.50
CA HIS A 170 -10.67 0.01 -6.15
C HIS A 170 -9.21 -0.17 -5.70
N VAL A 171 -8.96 -0.74 -4.52
CA VAL A 171 -7.61 -1.01 -4.01
C VAL A 171 -7.54 -2.39 -3.36
N PHE A 172 -6.61 -3.23 -3.79
CA PHE A 172 -6.55 -4.62 -3.34
C PHE A 172 -5.14 -5.21 -3.46
N LYS A 173 -4.92 -6.32 -2.77
CA LYS A 173 -3.77 -7.21 -2.96
C LYS A 173 -4.22 -8.49 -3.63
N THR A 174 -3.27 -9.26 -4.14
CA THR A 174 -3.45 -10.66 -4.55
C THR A 174 -2.69 -11.57 -3.60
N PRO A 175 -3.16 -12.81 -3.34
CA PRO A 175 -2.46 -13.77 -2.47
C PRO A 175 -1.10 -14.26 -2.99
N TYR A 176 -0.68 -13.81 -4.19
CA TYR A 176 0.48 -14.33 -4.91
C TYR A 176 1.59 -13.30 -5.13
N THR A 177 1.44 -12.05 -4.70
CA THR A 177 2.54 -11.06 -4.68
C THR A 177 2.40 -10.12 -3.50
N ILE A 178 3.48 -9.41 -3.17
CA ILE A 178 3.49 -8.39 -2.11
C ILE A 178 2.88 -7.06 -2.56
N GLU A 179 2.70 -6.88 -3.87
CA GLU A 179 2.24 -5.61 -4.42
C GLU A 179 0.78 -5.28 -4.11
N VAL A 180 0.53 -3.98 -3.99
CA VAL A 180 -0.81 -3.41 -3.87
C VAL A 180 -1.22 -2.87 -5.23
N PHE A 181 -2.42 -3.21 -5.67
CA PHE A 181 -3.00 -2.72 -6.91
C PHE A 181 -4.11 -1.73 -6.64
N CYS A 182 -4.27 -0.77 -7.54
CA CYS A 182 -5.41 0.11 -7.56
C CYS A 182 -5.90 0.38 -8.98
N ASP A 183 -7.15 0.82 -9.14
CA ASP A 183 -7.68 1.23 -10.43
C ASP A 183 -7.51 2.74 -10.67
N ARG A 184 -7.90 3.19 -11.87
CA ARG A 184 -7.87 4.61 -12.24
C ARG A 184 -8.72 5.51 -11.34
N VAL A 185 -9.82 5.00 -10.78
CA VAL A 185 -10.70 5.82 -9.92
C VAL A 185 -9.94 6.24 -8.67
N PHE A 186 -9.18 5.32 -8.07
CA PHE A 186 -8.34 5.65 -6.93
C PHE A 186 -7.22 6.63 -7.29
N ARG A 187 -6.48 6.38 -8.38
CA ARG A 187 -5.39 7.27 -8.83
C ARG A 187 -5.91 8.70 -9.09
N ASP A 188 -7.01 8.83 -9.83
CA ASP A 188 -7.59 10.14 -10.17
C ASP A 188 -8.10 10.87 -8.92
N ALA A 189 -8.58 10.15 -7.90
CA ALA A 189 -8.97 10.74 -6.63
C ALA A 189 -7.78 11.24 -5.80
N VAL A 190 -6.63 10.55 -5.88
CA VAL A 190 -5.36 10.99 -5.27
C VAL A 190 -4.87 12.28 -5.93
N ASP A 191 -4.84 12.33 -7.26
CA ASP A 191 -4.49 13.54 -8.02
C ASP A 191 -5.43 14.71 -7.72
N ALA A 192 -6.74 14.46 -7.66
CA ALA A 192 -7.74 15.47 -7.32
C ALA A 192 -7.61 16.02 -5.88
N ALA A 193 -6.97 15.28 -4.97
CA ALA A 193 -6.62 15.75 -3.63
C ALA A 193 -5.31 16.59 -3.61
N GLY A 194 -4.71 16.83 -4.77
CA GLY A 194 -3.47 17.59 -4.94
C GLY A 194 -2.23 16.83 -4.46
N ILE A 195 -2.30 15.50 -4.42
CA ILE A 195 -1.16 14.63 -4.12
C ILE A 195 -0.47 14.31 -5.45
N GLU A 196 0.83 14.53 -5.53
CA GLU A 196 1.61 14.27 -6.73
C GLU A 196 1.61 12.79 -7.12
N THR A 197 1.26 12.49 -8.37
CA THR A 197 1.15 11.11 -8.91
C THR A 197 2.15 10.80 -10.02
N GLU A 198 2.82 11.81 -10.57
CA GLU A 198 3.80 11.66 -11.66
C GLU A 198 5.24 11.62 -11.14
N THR A 199 5.45 12.02 -9.88
CA THR A 199 6.75 11.97 -9.20
C THR A 199 6.61 11.50 -7.75
N ASP A 200 7.71 11.17 -7.09
CA ASP A 200 7.69 10.77 -5.68
C ASP A 200 7.57 11.91 -4.69
N ALA A 201 7.27 13.14 -5.11
CA ALA A 201 7.28 14.31 -4.23
C ALA A 201 6.49 14.08 -2.93
N ASP A 202 5.34 13.40 -3.05
CA ASP A 202 4.43 13.09 -1.95
C ASP A 202 4.51 11.62 -1.48
N GLY A 203 5.45 10.83 -2.02
CA GLY A 203 5.77 9.48 -1.54
C GLY A 203 4.87 8.38 -2.08
N LEU A 204 4.12 8.64 -3.15
CA LEU A 204 3.32 7.66 -3.87
C LEU A 204 3.89 7.43 -5.26
N TRP A 205 3.88 6.18 -5.72
CA TRP A 205 4.10 5.84 -7.12
C TRP A 205 2.92 5.02 -7.65
N PHE A 206 2.56 5.34 -8.89
CA PHE A 206 1.62 4.56 -9.68
C PHE A 206 2.35 4.03 -10.90
N ILE A 207 2.69 2.74 -10.87
CA ILE A 207 3.29 2.06 -12.04
C ILE A 207 2.15 1.45 -12.83
N ASP A 208 2.03 1.80 -14.11
CA ASP A 208 0.98 1.26 -14.97
C ASP A 208 1.08 -0.28 -15.01
N ALA A 209 0.04 -0.97 -14.57
CA ALA A 209 0.08 -2.43 -14.46
C ALA A 209 0.14 -3.12 -15.84
N SER A 210 -0.11 -2.39 -16.93
CA SER A 210 0.11 -2.90 -18.28
C SER A 210 1.57 -2.80 -18.77
N ASP A 211 2.45 -2.16 -18.01
CA ASP A 211 3.89 -1.99 -18.30
C ASP A 211 4.71 -1.93 -17.00
N ALA A 212 4.73 -3.04 -16.25
CA ALA A 212 5.41 -3.19 -14.97
C ALA A 212 6.84 -3.75 -15.10
#